data_AF-A0A1E4ZI09-F1
#
_entry.id   AF-A0A1E4ZI09-F1
#
_cell.length_a   1.000
_cell.length_b   1.000
_cell.length_c   1.000
_cell.angle_alpha   90.00
_cell.angle_beta   90.00
_cell.angle_gamma   90.00
#
_symmetry.space_group_name_H-M   'P 1'
#
loop_
_entity.id
_entity.type
_entity.pdbx_description
1 polymer ?
#
loop_
_entity_poly.entity_id
_entity_poly.type
_entity_poly.pdbx_seq_one_letter_code
_entity_poly.pdbx_strand_id
1 'polypeptide(L)'
;MNPVYLEAAEDLRQAVREWGRDITIIRNSNPEIGSDGYPISDNEVERIQAKAIFKNYSSSLVDGELIKLGDKMLIMDNSVKITASDLIEIDNIQIPIVYIKSTQPAELLIGYEIQIRGYE
;
A
#
# COMPACT_ATOMS: atom_id res chain seq x y z
N MET A 1 -8.82 -20.33 15.09
CA MET A 1 -8.51 -19.65 13.80
C MET A 1 -9.27 -20.38 12.71
N ASN A 2 -10.06 -19.67 11.90
CA ASN A 2 -10.89 -20.31 10.86
C ASN A 2 -10.01 -20.62 9.63
N PRO A 3 -9.92 -21.88 9.17
CA PRO A 3 -9.07 -22.26 8.04
C PRO A 3 -9.41 -21.52 6.74
N VAL A 4 -10.67 -21.12 6.56
CA VAL A 4 -11.12 -20.37 5.37
C VAL A 4 -10.38 -19.04 5.22
N TYR A 5 -10.07 -18.35 6.31
CA TYR A 5 -9.37 -17.05 6.23
C TYR A 5 -7.88 -17.21 5.97
N LEU A 6 -7.28 -18.34 6.40
CA LEU A 6 -5.90 -18.67 6.06
C LEU A 6 -5.78 -18.99 4.57
N GLU A 7 -6.69 -19.80 4.04
CA GLU A 7 -6.76 -20.12 2.61
C GLU A 7 -6.94 -18.85 1.78
N ALA A 8 -7.86 -17.95 2.16
CA ALA A 8 -8.06 -16.68 1.47
C ALA A 8 -6.80 -15.78 1.47
N ALA A 9 -6.00 -15.78 2.54
CA ALA A 9 -4.75 -15.02 2.61
C ALA A 9 -3.66 -15.62 1.70
N GLU A 10 -3.57 -16.95 1.63
CA GLU A 10 -2.65 -17.63 0.72
C GLU A 10 -3.07 -17.47 -0.75
N ASP A 11 -4.35 -17.58 -1.06
CA ASP A 11 -4.89 -17.35 -2.41
C ASP A 11 -4.58 -15.93 -2.90
N LEU A 12 -4.78 -14.93 -2.03
CA LEU A 12 -4.44 -13.55 -2.37
C LEU A 12 -2.94 -13.38 -2.60
N ARG A 13 -2.10 -13.96 -1.73
CA ARG A 13 -0.64 -13.94 -1.89
C ARG A 13 -0.21 -14.58 -3.20
N GLN A 14 -0.81 -15.72 -3.58
CA GLN A 14 -0.53 -16.38 -4.84
C GLN A 14 -0.96 -15.51 -6.03
N ALA A 15 -2.17 -14.94 -6.00
CA ALA A 15 -2.64 -14.04 -7.05
C ALA A 15 -1.73 -12.81 -7.22
N VAL A 16 -1.32 -12.18 -6.12
CA VAL A 16 -0.39 -11.04 -6.15
C VAL A 16 0.98 -11.46 -6.70
N ARG A 17 1.44 -12.66 -6.39
CA ARG A 17 2.71 -13.18 -6.93
C ARG A 17 2.63 -13.45 -8.44
N GLU A 18 1.52 -13.99 -8.92
CA GLU A 18 1.35 -14.39 -10.32
C GLU A 18 1.00 -13.21 -11.24
N TRP A 19 0.16 -12.28 -10.78
CA TRP A 19 -0.39 -11.19 -11.60
C TRP A 19 0.02 -9.80 -11.15
N GLY A 20 0.69 -9.68 -9.99
CA GLY A 20 1.16 -8.40 -9.48
C GLY A 20 2.38 -7.88 -10.23
N ARG A 21 2.47 -6.55 -10.31
CA ARG A 21 3.65 -5.83 -10.80
C ARG A 21 4.53 -5.44 -9.63
N ASP A 22 5.83 -5.34 -9.86
CA ASP A 22 6.77 -4.88 -8.85
C ASP A 22 6.54 -3.40 -8.53
N ILE A 23 6.58 -3.08 -7.24
CA ILE A 23 6.47 -1.73 -6.71
C ILE A 23 7.52 -1.55 -5.61
N THR A 24 7.95 -0.32 -5.37
CA THR A 24 8.78 0.01 -4.21
C THR A 24 7.97 0.84 -3.23
N ILE A 25 7.84 0.39 -1.99
CA ILE A 25 7.29 1.19 -0.91
C ILE A 25 8.44 2.03 -0.34
N ILE A 26 8.28 3.34 -0.34
CA ILE A 26 9.21 4.28 0.28
C ILE A 26 8.62 4.70 1.61
N ARG A 27 9.34 4.38 2.68
CA ARG A 27 8.95 4.73 4.04
C ARG A 27 9.98 5.68 4.63
N ASN A 28 9.50 6.84 5.05
CA ASN A 28 10.29 7.79 5.81
C ASN A 28 10.12 7.47 7.30
N SER A 29 11.21 7.18 8.00
CA SER A 29 11.19 7.19 9.45
C SER A 29 11.24 8.64 9.94
N ASN A 30 10.49 8.92 11.01
CA ASN A 30 10.68 10.16 11.75
C ASN A 30 12.01 10.08 12.50
N PRO A 31 12.72 11.20 12.64
CA PRO A 31 13.97 11.20 13.36
C PRO A 31 13.67 11.01 14.85
N GLU A 32 14.55 10.31 15.55
CA GLU A 32 14.49 10.28 17.01
C GLU A 32 14.72 11.70 17.54
N ILE A 33 13.84 12.17 18.43
CA ILE A 33 13.94 13.49 19.04
C ILE A 33 14.60 13.34 20.41
N GLY A 34 15.71 14.05 20.61
CA GLY A 34 16.42 14.13 21.88
C GLY A 34 15.61 14.85 22.96
N SER A 35 16.05 14.71 24.21
CA SER A 35 15.40 15.36 25.37
C SER A 35 15.45 16.90 25.33
N ASP A 36 16.28 17.47 24.47
CA ASP A 36 16.42 18.89 24.18
C ASP A 36 15.50 19.39 23.05
N GLY A 37 14.72 18.48 22.44
CA GLY A 37 13.82 18.78 21.32
C GLY A 37 14.49 18.83 19.95
N TYR A 38 15.78 18.51 19.86
CA TYR A 38 16.50 18.43 18.58
C TYR A 38 16.55 16.98 18.07
N PRO A 39 16.58 16.76 16.74
CA PRO A 39 16.76 15.43 16.18
C PRO A 39 18.14 14.88 16.54
N ILE A 40 18.18 13.65 17.06
CA ILE A 40 19.41 12.90 17.37
C ILE A 40 19.72 11.82 16.33
N SER A 41 18.80 11.57 15.39
CA SER A 41 19.02 10.76 14.19
C SER A 41 18.56 11.51 12.94
N ASP A 42 19.11 11.14 11.80
CA ASP A 42 18.58 11.56 10.50
C ASP A 42 17.27 10.81 10.19
N ASN A 43 16.51 11.34 9.22
CA ASN A 43 15.43 10.58 8.60
C ASN A 43 16.02 9.44 7.79
N GLU A 44 15.67 8.20 8.10
CA GLU A 44 16.02 7.06 7.26
C GLU A 44 14.92 6.84 6.22
N VAL A 45 15.34 6.66 4.97
CA VAL A 45 14.46 6.28 3.88
C VAL A 45 14.60 4.79 3.66
N GLU A 46 13.61 4.03 4.11
CA GLU A 46 13.52 2.60 3.83
C GLU A 46 12.84 2.38 2.47
N ARG A 47 13.40 1.48 1.65
CA ARG A 47 12.84 1.09 0.36
C ARG A 47 12.51 -0.40 0.38
N ILE A 48 11.23 -0.73 0.42
CA ILE A 48 10.75 -2.10 0.55
C ILE A 48 10.21 -2.56 -0.81
N GLN A 49 10.76 -3.65 -1.36
CA GLN A 49 10.25 -4.26 -2.58
C GLN A 49 8.97 -5.04 -2.28
N ALA A 50 7.93 -4.83 -3.08
CA ALA A 50 6.67 -5.55 -2.96
C ALA A 50 6.03 -5.78 -4.35
N LYS A 51 4.94 -6.54 -4.38
CA LYS A 51 4.10 -6.70 -5.57
C LYS A 51 2.68 -6.22 -5.28
N ALA A 52 2.04 -5.67 -6.29
CA ALA A 52 0.64 -5.28 -6.23
C ALA A 52 -0.08 -5.54 -7.55
N ILE A 53 -1.35 -5.95 -7.47
CA ILE A 53 -2.24 -6.03 -8.64
C ILE A 53 -2.86 -4.66 -8.86
N PHE A 54 -2.79 -4.16 -10.09
CA PHE A 54 -3.35 -2.87 -10.48
C PHE A 54 -4.77 -3.06 -10.99
N LYS A 55 -5.70 -2.29 -10.43
CA LYS A 55 -7.10 -2.26 -10.83
C LYS A 55 -7.53 -0.84 -11.12
N ASN A 56 -8.11 -0.64 -12.30
CA ASN A 56 -8.75 0.63 -12.63
C ASN A 56 -10.09 0.75 -11.89
N TYR A 57 -10.42 1.96 -11.46
CA TYR A 57 -11.78 2.26 -11.03
C TYR A 57 -12.74 2.19 -12.23
N SER A 58 -13.98 1.76 -11.96
CA SER A 58 -15.07 1.93 -12.93
C SER A 58 -15.27 3.42 -13.18
N SER A 59 -15.58 3.81 -14.42
CA SER A 59 -15.87 5.21 -14.77
C SER A 59 -17.03 5.79 -13.94
N SER A 60 -17.98 4.96 -13.52
CA SER A 60 -19.10 5.34 -12.66
C SER A 60 -18.70 5.71 -11.23
N LEU A 61 -17.49 5.36 -10.79
CA LEU A 61 -16.97 5.68 -9.46
C LEU A 61 -16.08 6.91 -9.47
N VAL A 62 -15.69 7.42 -10.65
CA VAL A 62 -14.85 8.60 -10.80
C VAL A 62 -15.75 9.83 -10.68
N ASP A 63 -15.82 10.40 -9.48
CA ASP A 63 -16.61 11.59 -9.16
C ASP A 63 -15.79 12.89 -9.24
N GLY A 64 -14.46 12.79 -9.36
CA GLY A 64 -13.55 13.93 -9.40
C GLY A 64 -13.17 14.51 -8.05
N GLU A 65 -13.80 14.05 -6.96
CA GLU A 65 -13.50 14.49 -5.59
C GLU A 65 -12.78 13.38 -4.81
N LEU A 66 -13.47 12.25 -4.59
CA LEU A 66 -12.93 11.10 -3.85
C LEU A 66 -12.04 10.25 -4.76
N ILE A 67 -12.52 9.96 -5.96
CA ILE A 67 -11.77 9.21 -6.97
C ILE A 67 -11.59 10.11 -8.19
N LYS A 68 -10.34 10.47 -8.46
CA LYS A 68 -9.99 11.35 -9.58
C LYS A 68 -9.61 10.53 -10.80
N LEU A 69 -9.69 11.16 -11.97
CA LEU A 69 -9.12 10.58 -13.19
C LEU A 69 -7.62 10.31 -12.97
N GLY A 70 -7.16 9.11 -13.34
CA GLY A 70 -5.78 8.67 -13.10
C GLY A 70 -5.53 8.06 -11.71
N ASP A 71 -6.52 8.05 -10.81
CA ASP A 71 -6.40 7.25 -9.58
C ASP A 71 -6.45 5.75 -9.93
N LYS A 72 -5.68 4.94 -9.21
CA LYS A 72 -5.68 3.47 -9.32
C LYS A 72 -5.94 2.84 -7.97
N MET A 73 -6.53 1.65 -8.01
CA MET A 73 -6.58 0.75 -6.86
C MET A 73 -5.46 -0.29 -6.98
N LEU A 74 -4.65 -0.41 -5.95
CA LEU A 74 -3.69 -1.48 -5.79
C LEU A 74 -4.26 -2.52 -4.83
N ILE A 75 -4.11 -3.80 -5.17
CA ILE A 75 -4.39 -4.91 -4.26
C ILE A 75 -3.05 -5.51 -3.86
N MET A 76 -2.80 -5.56 -2.55
CA MET A 76 -1.59 -6.13 -1.95
C MET A 76 -1.95 -7.23 -0.97
N ASP A 77 -1.08 -8.22 -0.85
CA ASP A 77 -1.17 -9.23 0.21
C ASP A 77 -0.71 -8.65 1.57
N ASN A 78 -0.70 -9.51 2.59
CA ASN A 78 -0.30 -9.15 3.96
C ASN A 78 1.20 -9.28 4.25
N SER A 79 2.05 -9.52 3.23
CA SER A 79 3.49 -9.74 3.44
C SER A 79 4.25 -8.49 3.90
N VAL A 80 3.76 -7.32 3.47
CA VAL A 80 4.32 -6.02 3.86
C VAL A 80 3.22 -5.17 4.47
N LYS A 81 3.44 -4.69 5.69
CA LYS A 81 2.55 -3.71 6.31
C LYS A 81 2.73 -2.35 5.63
N ILE A 82 1.62 -1.74 5.25
CA ILE A 82 1.58 -0.43 4.60
C ILE A 82 0.82 0.60 5.43
N THR A 83 1.21 1.87 5.31
CA THR A 83 0.67 3.00 6.07
C THR A 83 0.40 4.17 5.14
N ALA A 84 -0.51 5.07 5.53
CA ALA A 84 -0.90 6.21 4.69
C ALA A 84 0.22 7.26 4.52
N SER A 85 1.26 7.20 5.36
CA SER A 85 2.47 8.02 5.23
C SER A 85 3.50 7.45 4.26
N ASP A 86 3.35 6.19 3.84
CA ASP A 86 4.24 5.59 2.84
C ASP A 86 3.96 6.18 1.45
N LEU A 87 4.97 6.16 0.58
CA LEU A 87 4.83 6.46 -0.85
C LEU A 87 5.01 5.17 -1.66
N ILE A 88 4.29 5.07 -2.77
CA ILE A 88 4.48 3.99 -3.74
C ILE A 88 5.30 4.52 -4.91
N GLU A 89 6.44 3.91 -5.18
CA GLU A 89 7.25 4.20 -6.35
C GLU A 89 7.04 3.13 -7.43
N ILE A 90 6.65 3.60 -8.61
CA ILE A 90 6.44 2.79 -9.82
C ILE A 90 7.13 3.52 -10.96
N ASP A 91 7.95 2.82 -11.74
CA ASP A 91 8.67 3.41 -12.89
C ASP A 91 9.46 4.70 -12.54
N ASN A 92 10.05 4.73 -11.33
CA ASN A 92 10.75 5.88 -10.73
C ASN A 92 9.87 7.11 -10.42
N ILE A 93 8.55 6.96 -10.44
CA ILE A 93 7.60 8.00 -10.05
C ILE A 93 7.09 7.70 -8.65
N GLN A 94 7.28 8.63 -7.72
CA GLN A 94 6.76 8.52 -6.36
C GLN A 94 5.33 9.04 -6.30
N ILE A 95 4.43 8.18 -5.82
CA ILE A 95 2.99 8.38 -5.88
C ILE A 95 2.44 8.30 -4.44
N PRO A 96 1.69 9.30 -3.98
CA PRO A 96 1.13 9.28 -2.64
C PRO A 96 -0.03 8.30 -2.52
N ILE A 97 -0.12 7.68 -1.35
CA ILE A 97 -1.29 6.88 -0.95
C ILE A 97 -2.38 7.83 -0.45
N VAL A 98 -3.58 7.70 -1.02
CA VAL A 98 -4.74 8.49 -0.62
C VAL A 98 -5.56 7.78 0.43
N TYR A 99 -5.69 6.46 0.29
CA TYR A 99 -6.56 5.67 1.15
C TYR A 99 -6.06 4.22 1.21
N ILE A 100 -6.19 3.62 2.39
CA ILE A 100 -5.89 2.21 2.63
C ILE A 100 -7.09 1.59 3.31
N LYS A 101 -7.57 0.49 2.75
CA LYS A 101 -8.55 -0.38 3.39
C LYS A 101 -7.90 -1.74 3.61
N SER A 102 -7.79 -2.14 4.88
CA SER A 102 -7.37 -3.49 5.24
C SER A 102 -8.57 -4.45 5.19
N THR A 103 -8.35 -5.64 4.63
CA THR A 103 -9.30 -6.75 4.76
C THR A 103 -8.84 -7.64 5.90
N GLN A 104 -9.50 -7.55 7.05
CA GLN A 104 -9.10 -8.24 8.26
C GLN A 104 -10.33 -8.86 8.97
N PRO A 105 -10.79 -10.05 8.54
CA PRO A 105 -11.80 -10.79 9.28
C PRO A 105 -11.24 -11.31 10.61
N ALA A 106 -11.95 -11.00 11.69
CA ALA A 106 -11.47 -11.20 13.07
C ALA A 106 -10.10 -10.53 13.27
N GLU A 107 -9.06 -11.29 13.63
CA GLU A 107 -7.71 -10.77 13.86
C GLU A 107 -6.73 -11.10 12.73
N LEU A 108 -7.17 -11.79 11.67
CA LEU A 108 -6.29 -12.20 10.57
C LEU A 108 -6.31 -11.19 9.43
N LEU A 109 -5.22 -10.49 9.21
CA LEU A 109 -5.05 -9.61 8.06
C LEU A 109 -4.86 -10.45 6.79
N ILE A 110 -5.74 -10.29 5.81
CA ILE A 110 -5.66 -10.95 4.51
C ILE A 110 -4.81 -10.10 3.55
N GLY A 111 -5.05 -8.79 3.50
CA GLY A 111 -4.34 -7.88 2.60
C GLY A 111 -4.93 -6.48 2.61
N TYR A 112 -4.56 -5.71 1.58
CA TYR A 112 -4.87 -4.28 1.46
C TYR A 112 -5.45 -3.92 0.10
N GLU A 113 -6.44 -3.04 0.11
CA GLU A 113 -6.88 -2.25 -1.05
C GLU A 113 -6.37 -0.82 -0.86
N ILE A 114 -5.58 -0.32 -1.80
CA ILE A 114 -4.84 0.94 -1.65
C ILE A 114 -5.16 1.84 -2.84
N GLN A 115 -5.70 3.03 -2.56
CA GLN A 115 -5.87 4.05 -3.58
C GLN A 115 -4.59 4.87 -3.71
N ILE A 116 -4.03 4.92 -4.91
CA ILE A 116 -2.95 5.83 -5.28
C ILE A 116 -3.46 6.88 -6.26
N ARG A 117 -2.83 8.06 -6.29
CA ARG A 117 -3.29 9.21 -7.07
C ARG A 117 -2.30 9.65 -8.14
N GLY A 118 -2.80 9.82 -9.36
CA GLY A 118 -2.03 10.39 -10.46
C GLY A 118 -1.07 9.41 -11.13
N TYR A 119 -1.45 8.13 -11.26
CA TYR A 119 -0.73 7.16 -12.07
C TYR A 119 -1.46 6.96 -13.40
N GLU A 120 -0.98 7.63 -14.45
CA GLU A 120 -1.50 7.56 -15.82
C GLU A 120 -0.72 6.58 -16.70
#